data_AF-J2YN44-F1
#
_entry.id   AF-J2YN44-F1
#
_cell.length_a   1.000
_cell.length_b   1.000
_cell.length_c   1.000
_cell.angle_alpha   90.00
_cell.angle_beta   90.00
_cell.angle_gamma   90.00
#
_symmetry.space_group_name_H-M   'P 1'
#
loop_
_entity.id
_entity.type
_entity.pdbx_description
1 polymer ?
#
loop_
_entity_poly.entity_id
_entity_poly.type
_entity_poly.pdbx_seq_one_letter_code
_entity_poly.pdbx_strand_id
1 'polypeptide(L)'
;MKKIVPDPPHSFDLPPGKTLCRAIGEGIVPMEHVLMNVSHYLMFAYSDSRRALERIEDEETRQQLQHGLRAMQIAWGQAYALALAVERKPGLR
;
A
#
# COMPACT_ATOMS: atom_id res chain seq x y z
N MET A 1 -17.03 10.56 -17.70
CA MET A 1 -16.65 9.80 -16.49
C MET A 1 -15.67 10.66 -15.70
N LYS A 2 -15.97 11.04 -14.45
CA LYS A 2 -14.97 11.69 -13.59
C LYS A 2 -13.89 10.64 -13.32
N LYS A 3 -12.62 10.94 -13.66
CA LYS A 3 -11.51 10.08 -13.25
C LYS A 3 -11.54 10.03 -11.72
N ILE A 4 -11.80 8.85 -11.18
CA ILE A 4 -11.59 8.59 -9.75
C ILE A 4 -10.07 8.60 -9.59
N VAL A 5 -9.53 9.69 -9.05
CA VAL A 5 -8.13 9.80 -8.70
C VAL A 5 -8.03 9.29 -7.26
N PRO A 6 -7.18 8.29 -6.97
CA PRO A 6 -6.91 7.88 -5.60
C PRO A 6 -6.39 9.08 -4.80
N ASP A 7 -6.76 9.17 -3.52
CA ASP A 7 -6.18 10.19 -2.64
C ASP A 7 -4.65 10.04 -2.60
N PRO A 8 -3.90 11.15 -2.50
CA PRO A 8 -2.45 11.07 -2.44
C PRO A 8 -1.98 10.34 -1.16
N PRO A 9 -0.80 9.68 -1.18
CA PRO A 9 -0.22 9.10 0.01
C PRO A 9 -0.04 10.15 1.12
N HIS A 10 -0.31 9.77 2.36
CA HIS A 10 -0.06 10.59 3.53
C HIS A 10 1.44 10.76 3.74
N SER A 11 1.87 11.96 4.13
CA SER A 11 3.23 12.20 4.61
C SER A 11 3.22 12.29 6.13
N PHE A 12 4.24 11.74 6.79
CA PHE A 12 4.36 11.76 8.24
C PHE A 12 5.62 12.53 8.66
N ASP A 13 5.44 13.71 9.24
CA ASP A 13 6.53 14.46 9.85
C ASP A 13 6.74 13.96 11.28
N LEU A 14 7.63 12.98 11.43
CA LEU A 14 7.90 12.35 12.73
C LEU A 14 8.81 13.24 13.59
N PRO A 15 8.57 13.31 14.93
CA PRO A 15 9.52 13.93 15.84
C PRO A 15 10.93 13.30 15.72
N PRO A 16 12.00 14.08 15.92
CA PRO A 16 13.37 13.58 15.84
C PRO A 16 13.59 12.32 16.69
N GLY A 17 14.24 11.32 16.11
CA GLY A 17 14.54 10.04 16.79
C GLY A 17 13.35 9.08 16.95
N LYS A 18 12.17 9.42 16.40
CA LYS A 18 10.98 8.56 16.48
C LYS A 18 10.82 7.70 15.23
N THR A 19 10.65 6.40 15.43
CA THR A 19 10.31 5.47 14.34
C THR A 19 8.81 5.51 14.05
N LEU A 20 8.42 5.18 12.83
CA LEU A 20 7.01 5.10 12.44
C LEU A 20 6.23 4.13 13.34
N CYS A 21 6.83 2.98 13.69
CA CYS A 21 6.24 2.01 14.61
C CYS A 21 5.93 2.62 15.98
N ARG A 22 6.86 3.37 16.58
CA ARG A 22 6.62 4.07 17.86
C ARG A 22 5.56 5.15 17.71
N ALA A 23 5.59 5.92 16.62
CA ALA A 23 4.61 6.96 16.39
C ALA A 23 3.18 6.41 16.24
N ILE A 24 3.00 5.22 15.64
CA ILE A 24 1.72 4.52 15.61
C ILE A 24 1.31 4.06 17.01
N GLY A 25 2.22 3.41 17.75
CA GLY A 25 1.94 2.89 19.09
C GLY A 25 1.58 3.97 20.11
N GLU A 26 2.06 5.20 19.91
CA GLU A 26 1.77 6.37 20.74
C GLU A 26 0.60 7.22 20.22
N GLY A 27 -0.09 6.80 19.15
CA GLY A 27 -1.24 7.51 18.60
C GLY A 27 -0.92 8.82 17.87
N ILE A 28 0.36 9.10 17.60
CA ILE A 28 0.81 10.29 16.85
C ILE A 28 0.48 10.12 15.37
N VAL A 29 0.64 8.91 14.84
CA VAL A 29 0.32 8.57 13.46
C VAL A 29 -0.85 7.58 13.43
N PRO A 30 -1.96 7.92 12.76
CA PRO A 30 -3.07 6.98 12.60
C PRO A 30 -2.65 5.74 11.80
N MET A 31 -2.98 4.56 12.30
CA MET A 31 -2.59 3.29 11.68
C MET A 31 -3.25 3.11 10.31
N GLU A 32 -4.49 3.57 10.17
CA GLU A 32 -5.25 3.58 8.92
C GLU A 32 -4.55 4.35 7.81
N HIS A 33 -3.92 5.49 8.12
CA HIS A 33 -3.17 6.29 7.15
C HIS A 33 -1.91 5.54 6.68
N VAL A 34 -1.25 4.82 7.59
CA VAL A 34 -0.08 4.00 7.25
C VAL A 34 -0.49 2.85 6.33
N LEU A 35 -1.62 2.20 6.61
CA LEU A 35 -2.16 1.11 5.79
C LEU A 35 -2.65 1.63 4.41
N MET A 36 -3.19 2.85 4.33
CA MET A 36 -3.44 3.51 3.04
C MET A 36 -2.17 3.75 2.25
N ASN A 37 -1.10 4.22 2.89
CA ASN A 37 0.17 4.38 2.21
C ASN A 37 0.70 3.06 1.65
N VAL A 38 0.66 1.98 2.44
CA VAL A 38 1.05 0.64 1.96
C VAL A 38 0.23 0.27 0.72
N SER A 39 -1.07 0.52 0.74
CA SER A 39 -1.97 0.25 -0.39
C SER A 39 -1.59 1.07 -1.64
N HIS A 40 -1.32 2.37 -1.47
CA HIS A 40 -0.91 3.24 -2.57
C HIS A 40 0.43 2.83 -3.19
N TYR A 41 1.44 2.55 -2.38
CA TYR A 41 2.75 2.15 -2.89
C TYR A 41 2.73 0.76 -3.55
N LEU A 42 1.90 -0.18 -3.06
CA LEU A 42 1.67 -1.44 -3.75
C LEU A 42 0.98 -1.25 -5.10
N MET A 43 0.00 -0.34 -5.19
CA MET A 43 -0.64 0.00 -6.47
C MET A 43 0.36 0.60 -7.47
N PHE A 44 1.26 1.48 -7.03
CA PHE A 44 2.33 2.01 -7.89
C PHE A 44 3.28 0.90 -8.35
N ALA A 45 3.79 0.10 -7.41
CA ALA A 45 4.69 -1.02 -7.72
C ALA A 45 4.04 -2.03 -8.69
N TYR A 46 2.76 -2.36 -8.47
CA TYR A 46 1.99 -3.21 -9.36
C TYR A 46 1.87 -2.60 -10.76
N SER A 47 1.53 -1.31 -10.86
CA SER A 47 1.33 -0.63 -12.15
C SER A 47 2.62 -0.58 -12.97
N ASP A 48 3.75 -0.24 -12.33
CA ASP A 48 5.05 -0.19 -13.00
C ASP A 48 5.53 -1.59 -13.37
N SER A 49 5.39 -2.56 -12.47
CA SER A 49 5.73 -3.96 -12.74
C SER A 49 4.87 -4.56 -13.85
N ARG A 50 3.60 -4.16 -13.96
CA ARG A 50 2.69 -4.61 -15.03
C ARG A 50 3.11 -4.07 -16.39
N ARG A 51 3.53 -2.81 -16.46
CA ARG A 51 4.11 -2.22 -17.68
C ARG A 51 5.44 -2.86 -18.06
N ALA A 52 6.26 -3.22 -17.06
CA ALA A 52 7.50 -3.94 -17.30
C ALA A 52 7.23 -5.34 -17.88
N LEU A 53 6.23 -6.05 -17.36
CA LEU A 53 5.83 -7.38 -17.83
C LEU A 53 5.50 -7.41 -19.33
N GLU A 54 4.88 -6.37 -19.86
CA GLU A 54 4.52 -6.25 -21.29
C GLU A 54 5.73 -6.23 -22.23
N ARG A 55 6.93 -5.99 -21.69
CA ARG A 55 8.18 -5.87 -22.45
C ARG A 55 9.10 -7.08 -22.30
N ILE A 56 8.72 -8.07 -21.51
CA ILE A 56 9.54 -9.27 -21.25
C ILE A 56 9.18 -10.33 -22.29
N GLU A 57 10.15 -10.68 -23.13
CA GLU A 57 10.03 -11.76 -24.12
C GLU A 57 10.33 -13.14 -23.51
N ASP A 58 11.24 -13.19 -22.53
CA ASP A 58 11.60 -14.42 -21.84
C ASP A 58 10.44 -14.97 -21.02
N GLU A 59 9.99 -16.17 -21.36
CA GLU A 59 8.78 -16.77 -20.81
C GLU A 59 8.91 -17.10 -19.32
N GLU A 60 10.08 -17.58 -18.89
CA GLU A 60 10.33 -17.92 -17.48
C GLU A 60 10.28 -16.67 -16.60
N THR A 61 11.01 -15.62 -16.99
CA THR A 61 11.01 -14.33 -16.30
C THR A 61 9.62 -13.70 -16.30
N ARG A 62 8.88 -13.81 -17.41
CA ARG A 62 7.51 -13.31 -17.54
C ARG A 62 6.56 -14.02 -16.56
N GLN A 63 6.64 -15.35 -16.45
CA GLN A 63 5.85 -16.12 -15.48
C GLN A 63 6.23 -15.79 -14.04
N GLN A 64 7.52 -15.66 -13.74
CA GLN A 64 7.99 -15.28 -12.41
C GLN A 64 7.45 -13.90 -11.99
N LEU A 65 7.50 -12.92 -12.90
CA LEU A 65 6.95 -11.59 -12.62
C LEU A 65 5.42 -11.61 -12.49
N GLN A 66 4.71 -12.43 -13.27
CA GLN A 66 3.26 -12.62 -13.09
C GLN A 66 2.90 -13.16 -11.70
N HIS A 67 3.67 -14.12 -11.18
CA HIS A 67 3.50 -14.61 -9.81
C HIS A 67 3.74 -13.50 -8.77
N GLY A 68 4.80 -12.71 -8.95
CA GLY A 68 5.07 -11.55 -8.10
C GLY A 68 3.94 -10.51 -8.11
N LEU A 69 3.43 -10.18 -9.29
CA LEU A 69 2.30 -9.27 -9.48
C LEU A 69 1.03 -9.77 -8.77
N ARG A 70 0.76 -11.08 -8.85
CA ARG A 70 -0.37 -11.69 -8.14
C ARG A 70 -0.22 -11.58 -6.62
N ALA A 71 0.98 -11.82 -6.09
CA ALA A 71 1.27 -11.64 -4.67
C ALA A 71 1.07 -10.18 -4.23
N MET A 72 1.51 -9.21 -5.04
CA MET A 72 1.29 -7.78 -4.77
C MET A 72 -0.19 -7.40 -4.74
N GLN A 73 -1.01 -7.93 -5.66
CA GLN A 73 -2.46 -7.69 -5.65
C GLN A 73 -3.13 -8.21 -4.37
N ILE A 74 -2.72 -9.39 -3.91
CA ILE A 74 -3.23 -9.97 -2.66
C ILE A 74 -2.82 -9.09 -1.47
N ALA A 75 -1.55 -8.70 -1.38
CA ALA A 75 -1.06 -7.84 -0.33
C ALA A 75 -1.78 -6.48 -0.31
N TRP A 76 -2.03 -5.90 -1.49
CA TRP A 76 -2.77 -4.65 -1.63
C TRP A 76 -4.21 -4.80 -1.11
N GLY A 77 -4.92 -5.85 -1.54
CA GLY A 77 -6.27 -6.13 -1.07
C GLY A 77 -6.35 -6.33 0.45
N GLN A 78 -5.36 -7.02 1.04
CA GLN A 78 -5.28 -7.23 2.48
C GLN A 78 -5.00 -5.94 3.26
N ALA A 79 -4.05 -5.11 2.79
CA ALA A 79 -3.73 -3.83 3.43
C ALA A 79 -4.94 -2.87 3.41
N TYR A 80 -5.63 -2.80 2.27
CA TYR A 80 -6.83 -1.98 2.12
C TYR A 80 -7.97 -2.47 3.02
N ALA A 81 -8.21 -3.79 3.07
CA ALA A 81 -9.22 -4.37 3.95
C ALA A 81 -8.93 -4.10 5.43
N LEU A 82 -7.66 -4.20 5.85
CA LEU A 82 -7.26 -3.92 7.23
C LEU A 82 -7.47 -2.45 7.59
N ALA A 83 -7.14 -1.52 6.70
CA ALA A 83 -7.35 -0.11 6.96
C ALA A 83 -8.84 0.23 7.16
N LEU A 84 -9.72 -0.29 6.30
CA LEU A 84 -11.16 -0.13 6.44
C LEU A 84 -11.68 -0.73 7.74
N ALA A 85 -11.12 -1.85 8.20
CA ALA A 85 -11.49 -2.47 9.46
C ALA A 85 -11.03 -1.64 10.68
N VAL A 86 -9.89 -0.97 10.58
CA VAL A 86 -9.38 -0.05 11.61
C VAL A 86 -10.23 1.23 11.67
N GLU A 87 -10.53 1.85 10.54
CA GLU A 87 -11.39 3.05 10.47
C GLU A 87 -12.79 2.82 11.05
N ARG A 88 -13.34 1.62 10.86
CA ARG A 88 -14.71 1.27 11.29
C ARG A 88 -14.84 0.88 12.76
N LYS A 89 -13.75 0.80 13.54
CA LYS A 89 -13.83 0.47 14.97
C LYS A 89 -14.05 1.74 15.81
N PRO A 90 -15.24 1.93 16.41
CA PRO A 90 -15.44 2.99 17.39
C PRO A 90 -14.81 2.53 18.71
N GLY A 91 -13.67 3.10 19.11
CA GLY A 91 -13.08 2.85 20.44
C GLY A 91 -11.56 2.66 20.50
N LEU A 92 -10.83 2.75 19.39
CA LEU A 92 -9.37 2.90 19.37
C LEU A 92 -9.02 4.37 19.08
N ARG A 93 -9.28 5.25 20.06
CA ARG A 93 -8.77 6.63 20.10
C ARG A 93 -8.29 6.92 21.51
#